data_AF-A0A9E0XQB8-F1
#
_entry.id   AF-A0A9E0XQB8-F1
#
_cell.length_a   1.000
_cell.length_b   1.000
_cell.length_c   1.000
_cell.angle_alpha   90.00
_cell.angle_beta   90.00
_cell.angle_gamma   90.00
#
_symmetry.space_group_name_H-M   'P 1'
#
loop_
_entity.id
_entity.type
_entity.pdbx_description
1 polymer ?
#
loop_
_entity_poly.entity_id
_entity_poly.type
_entity_poly.pdbx_seq_one_letter_code
_entity_poly.pdbx_strand_id
1 'polypeptide(L)'
;MMIGPEWIVRSAVSIVLLGCMSVASKLSAQSTLGVTGLLNSPSAEMAADGTVRIGANFLNDRLTPATFDYHTFNYYLNVTFLPFLEVALTSTAFMNERRTAFVNEDRSVSVRVRLLGERRVRPAIAVGSNDLFTSSDGGRFSTSGGEGNQYFGSTYVALSKHFVFSGHRFGVHLAYNVSMNDRFRIDSPVSGGVSFSPRFCRRMNLIAEYDTRCFNLGANALIARHIFVQVLLQKLRYPSCGLCFEFGLWGAGKADRNRRGRSLAGKVSGGSASEDPLKKAKY
;
A
#
# COMPACT_ATOMS: atom_id res chain seq x y z
N MET A 1 4.78 -33.90 8.81
CA MET A 1 4.99 -33.45 7.41
C MET A 1 5.01 -31.93 7.43
N MET A 2 6.19 -31.32 7.47
CA MET A 2 6.30 -29.86 7.51
C MET A 2 5.95 -29.30 6.13
N ILE A 3 4.96 -28.42 6.07
CA ILE A 3 4.61 -27.69 4.85
C ILE A 3 5.80 -26.77 4.54
N GLY A 4 6.54 -27.07 3.47
CA GLY A 4 7.63 -26.21 3.02
C GLY A 4 7.12 -24.86 2.52
N PRO A 5 7.90 -23.77 2.66
CA PRO A 5 7.50 -22.43 2.24
C PRO A 5 7.10 -22.36 0.75
N GLU A 6 7.68 -23.21 -0.09
CA GLU A 6 7.32 -23.37 -1.49
C GLU A 6 5.86 -23.77 -1.72
N TRP A 7 5.25 -24.55 -0.82
CA TRP A 7 3.86 -24.99 -0.95
C TRP A 7 2.87 -23.87 -0.61
N ILE A 8 3.20 -23.05 0.40
CA ILE A 8 2.44 -21.85 0.76
C ILE A 8 2.42 -20.88 -0.42
N VAL A 9 3.59 -20.66 -1.03
CA VAL A 9 3.76 -19.73 -2.15
C VAL A 9 3.05 -20.24 -3.40
N ARG A 10 3.18 -21.53 -3.74
CA ARG A 10 2.45 -22.15 -4.86
C ARG A 10 0.93 -22.04 -4.69
N SER A 11 0.45 -22.22 -3.46
CA SER A 11 -0.96 -22.06 -3.12
C SER A 11 -1.39 -20.60 -3.26
N ALA A 12 -0.62 -19.65 -2.75
CA ALA A 12 -0.92 -18.22 -2.87
C ALA A 12 -0.93 -17.74 -4.33
N VAL A 13 0.01 -18.19 -5.16
CA VAL A 13 0.04 -17.91 -6.60
C VAL A 13 -1.20 -18.47 -7.29
N SER A 14 -1.56 -19.72 -7.00
CA SER A 14 -2.77 -20.36 -7.55
C SER A 14 -4.04 -19.61 -7.14
N ILE A 15 -4.11 -19.16 -5.89
CA ILE A 15 -5.22 -18.35 -5.35
C ILE A 15 -5.31 -16.98 -6.05
N VAL A 16 -4.18 -16.31 -6.30
CA VAL A 16 -4.13 -15.05 -7.06
C VAL A 16 -4.67 -15.26 -8.48
N LEU A 17 -4.28 -16.35 -9.15
CA LEU A 17 -4.76 -16.69 -10.48
C LEU A 17 -6.27 -17.01 -10.48
N LEU A 18 -6.77 -17.77 -9.50
CA LEU A 18 -8.18 -18.16 -9.36
C LEU A 18 -9.08 -16.99 -8.95
N GLY A 19 -8.60 -16.07 -8.12
CA GLY A 19 -9.31 -14.88 -7.66
C GLY A 19 -9.71 -13.90 -8.77
N CYS A 20 -9.10 -14.04 -9.96
CA CYS A 20 -9.33 -13.20 -11.14
C CYS A 20 -10.75 -13.28 -11.71
N MET A 21 -11.57 -14.26 -11.29
CA MET A 21 -12.89 -14.53 -11.89
C MET A 21 -14.09 -13.79 -11.26
N SER A 22 -13.92 -12.80 -10.38
CA SER A 22 -15.07 -12.14 -9.72
C SER A 22 -15.15 -10.60 -9.84
N VAL A 23 -16.40 -10.09 -9.85
CA VAL A 23 -16.93 -8.79 -10.33
C VAL A 23 -16.18 -7.48 -9.94
N ALA A 24 -16.16 -6.50 -10.85
CA ALA A 24 -15.52 -5.18 -10.78
C ALA A 24 -15.53 -4.44 -9.42
N SER A 25 -14.42 -4.54 -8.67
CA SER A 25 -14.01 -3.57 -7.63
C SER A 25 -12.64 -3.00 -8.02
N LYS A 26 -12.31 -1.77 -7.60
CA LYS A 26 -10.96 -1.22 -7.79
C LYS A 26 -10.05 -1.72 -6.66
N LEU A 27 -8.88 -2.24 -7.02
CA LEU A 27 -7.82 -2.59 -6.09
C LEU A 27 -7.03 -1.35 -5.69
N SER A 28 -6.70 -1.22 -4.41
CA SER A 28 -5.61 -0.39 -3.91
C SER A 28 -4.52 -1.35 -3.46
N ALA A 29 -3.35 -1.28 -4.10
CA ALA A 29 -2.27 -2.20 -3.80
C ALA A 29 -1.77 -2.03 -2.36
N GLN A 30 -1.11 -3.03 -1.81
CA GLN A 30 -0.65 -3.07 -0.43
C GLN A 30 0.82 -3.45 -0.36
N SER A 31 1.49 -2.97 0.69
CA SER A 31 2.86 -3.29 1.06
C SER A 31 2.92 -4.38 2.13
N THR A 32 4.06 -5.04 2.25
CA THR A 32 4.37 -5.96 3.35
C THR A 32 4.28 -5.31 4.74
N LEU A 33 4.38 -3.98 4.84
CA LEU A 33 4.13 -3.21 6.07
C LEU A 33 2.65 -2.85 6.30
N GLY A 34 1.74 -3.43 5.51
CA GLY A 34 0.30 -3.24 5.66
C GLY A 34 -0.25 -1.92 5.10
N VAL A 35 0.61 -1.00 4.66
CA VAL A 35 0.25 0.28 4.04
C VAL A 35 -0.07 0.16 2.55
N THR A 36 -0.78 1.13 1.99
CA THR A 36 -1.12 1.17 0.55
C THR A 36 0.11 1.38 -0.35
N GLY A 37 0.20 0.71 -1.49
CA GLY A 37 1.18 1.04 -2.53
C GLY A 37 1.90 -0.17 -3.11
N LEU A 38 3.21 -0.01 -3.37
CA LEU A 38 4.05 -1.08 -3.87
C LEU A 38 4.32 -2.14 -2.79
N LEU A 39 5.13 -3.16 -3.11
CA LEU A 39 5.34 -4.32 -2.25
C LEU A 39 6.14 -3.91 -1.00
N ASN A 40 7.28 -3.23 -1.19
CA ASN A 40 8.11 -2.71 -0.10
C ASN A 40 8.48 -1.25 -0.30
N SER A 41 8.47 -0.75 -1.55
CA SER A 41 8.80 0.65 -1.84
C SER A 41 7.65 1.59 -1.46
N PRO A 42 7.95 2.76 -0.87
CA PRO A 42 6.91 3.75 -0.62
C PRO A 42 6.27 4.26 -1.92
N SER A 43 5.02 4.69 -1.81
CA SER A 43 4.28 5.32 -2.91
C SER A 43 3.38 6.42 -2.36
N ALA A 44 2.92 7.31 -3.24
CA ALA A 44 1.91 8.33 -2.89
C ALA A 44 0.46 7.85 -3.02
N GLU A 45 0.25 6.54 -3.21
CA GLU A 45 -1.09 5.97 -3.18
C GLU A 45 -1.64 5.93 -1.75
N MET A 46 -2.96 6.10 -1.63
CA MET A 46 -3.70 6.03 -0.37
C MET A 46 -4.96 5.22 -0.62
N ALA A 47 -5.40 4.46 0.39
CA ALA A 47 -6.69 3.79 0.34
C ALA A 47 -7.85 4.80 0.33
N ALA A 48 -9.06 4.29 0.18
CA ALA A 48 -10.25 5.14 0.29
C ALA A 48 -10.45 5.62 1.73
N ASP A 49 -11.16 6.73 1.87
CA ASP A 49 -11.55 7.27 3.18
C ASP A 49 -12.34 6.23 4.01
N GLY A 50 -11.94 6.06 5.26
CA GLY A 50 -12.51 5.10 6.20
C GLY A 50 -12.14 3.64 5.92
N THR A 51 -11.10 3.36 5.13
CA THR A 51 -10.65 1.98 4.89
C THR A 51 -9.90 1.44 6.10
N VAL A 52 -10.24 0.23 6.52
CA VAL A 52 -9.50 -0.55 7.53
C VAL A 52 -9.01 -1.84 6.88
N ARG A 53 -7.75 -2.16 7.15
CA ARG A 53 -7.08 -3.38 6.70
C ARG A 53 -6.47 -4.11 7.87
N ILE A 54 -6.81 -5.39 8.01
CA ILE A 54 -6.20 -6.29 8.99
C ILE A 54 -5.54 -7.40 8.20
N GLY A 55 -4.25 -7.62 8.37
CA GLY A 55 -3.57 -8.63 7.58
C GLY A 55 -2.37 -9.24 8.28
N ALA A 56 -1.87 -10.30 7.67
CA ALA A 56 -0.67 -10.99 8.11
C ALA A 56 0.10 -11.50 6.89
N ASN A 57 1.42 -11.47 6.99
CA ASN A 57 2.31 -11.97 5.96
C ASN A 57 3.30 -12.97 6.52
N PHE A 58 3.62 -13.97 5.71
CA PHE A 58 4.87 -14.72 5.81
C PHE A 58 5.97 -13.91 5.13
N LEU A 59 7.08 -13.70 5.84
CA LEU A 59 8.23 -12.95 5.38
C LEU A 59 9.45 -13.88 5.28
N ASN A 60 10.03 -13.92 4.09
CA ASN A 60 11.34 -14.52 3.90
C ASN A 60 12.42 -13.71 4.65
N ASP A 61 13.45 -14.39 5.15
CA ASP A 61 14.55 -13.77 5.93
C ASP A 61 15.33 -12.74 5.11
N ARG A 62 15.32 -12.88 3.77
CA ARG A 62 15.95 -11.93 2.86
C ARG A 62 15.22 -10.60 2.73
N LEU A 63 14.00 -10.50 3.26
CA LEU A 63 13.22 -9.26 3.28
C LEU A 63 13.47 -8.45 4.56
N THR A 64 13.74 -9.13 5.67
CA THR A 64 13.89 -8.54 7.01
C THR A 64 15.30 -7.99 7.28
N PRO A 65 15.50 -7.20 8.36
CA PRO A 65 16.83 -6.78 8.82
C PRO A 65 17.73 -7.99 9.10
N ALA A 66 19.05 -7.80 9.04
CA ALA A 66 20.03 -8.88 9.22
C ALA A 66 19.93 -9.61 10.57
N THR A 67 19.39 -8.95 11.61
CA THR A 67 19.10 -9.55 12.92
C THR A 67 18.06 -10.68 12.85
N PHE A 68 17.19 -10.66 11.83
CA PHE A 68 16.17 -11.67 11.58
C PHE A 68 16.67 -12.63 10.49
N ASP A 69 17.63 -13.48 10.82
CA ASP A 69 18.19 -14.47 9.91
C ASP A 69 17.39 -15.79 9.89
N TYR A 70 16.08 -15.65 10.03
CA TYR A 70 15.07 -16.70 10.01
C TYR A 70 13.80 -16.17 9.32
N HIS A 71 13.01 -17.08 8.74
CA HIS A 71 11.70 -16.72 8.22
C HIS A 71 10.78 -16.33 9.37
N THR A 72 10.03 -15.26 9.17
CA THR A 72 9.15 -14.71 10.21
C THR A 72 7.76 -14.41 9.65
N PHE A 73 6.88 -13.94 10.53
CA PHE A 73 5.56 -13.47 10.19
C PHE A 73 5.42 -12.05 10.72
N ASN A 74 4.71 -11.22 9.97
CA ASN A 74 4.19 -9.98 10.51
C ASN A 74 2.67 -9.96 10.42
N TYR A 75 2.07 -9.12 11.24
CA TYR A 75 0.65 -8.85 11.21
C TYR A 75 0.40 -7.38 11.53
N TYR A 76 -0.64 -6.83 10.95
CA TYR A 76 -0.85 -5.39 10.96
C TYR A 76 -2.32 -5.01 10.97
N LEU A 77 -2.55 -3.82 11.53
CA LEU A 77 -3.78 -3.06 11.43
C LEU A 77 -3.45 -1.74 10.75
N ASN A 78 -4.09 -1.47 9.62
CA ASN A 78 -3.99 -0.21 8.90
C ASN A 78 -5.35 0.48 8.88
N VAL A 79 -5.36 1.78 9.16
CA VAL A 79 -6.54 2.63 9.14
C VAL A 79 -6.24 3.86 8.30
N THR A 80 -7.02 4.04 7.24
CA THR A 80 -7.05 5.27 6.46
C THR A 80 -8.21 6.13 6.96
N PHE A 81 -7.96 6.87 8.05
CA PHE A 81 -9.01 7.65 8.73
C PHE A 81 -9.50 8.83 7.90
N LEU A 82 -8.61 9.40 7.07
CA LEU A 82 -8.92 10.49 6.14
C LEU A 82 -8.38 10.12 4.75
N PRO A 83 -8.91 10.67 3.65
CA PRO A 83 -8.42 10.37 2.29
C PRO A 83 -6.97 10.84 2.04
N PHE A 84 -6.29 11.44 3.01
CA PHE A 84 -4.91 11.88 2.92
C PHE A 84 -4.04 11.42 4.10
N LEU A 85 -4.58 10.67 5.06
CA LEU A 85 -3.85 10.21 6.23
C LEU A 85 -4.07 8.72 6.41
N GLU A 86 -2.99 7.97 6.43
CA GLU A 86 -2.99 6.54 6.65
C GLU A 86 -1.99 6.20 7.75
N VAL A 87 -2.44 5.37 8.70
CA VAL A 87 -1.67 4.92 9.86
C VAL A 87 -1.71 3.39 9.91
N ALA A 88 -0.57 2.76 10.10
CA ALA A 88 -0.46 1.32 10.27
C ALA A 88 0.30 0.98 11.55
N LEU A 89 -0.20 -0.01 12.29
CA LEU A 89 0.49 -0.70 13.36
C LEU A 89 0.90 -2.06 12.81
N THR A 90 2.19 -2.37 12.81
CA THR A 90 2.71 -3.64 12.32
C THR A 90 3.59 -4.28 13.39
N SER A 91 3.26 -5.51 13.76
CA SER A 91 4.07 -6.35 14.63
C SER A 91 4.79 -7.41 13.80
N THR A 92 6.08 -7.57 13.99
CA THR A 92 6.89 -8.63 13.37
C THR A 92 7.36 -9.60 14.44
N ALA A 93 7.09 -10.90 14.26
CA ALA A 93 7.42 -11.91 15.25
C ALA A 93 8.94 -12.08 15.39
N PHE A 94 9.42 -12.18 16.63
CA PHE A 94 10.82 -12.32 16.99
C PHE A 94 11.06 -13.69 17.63
N MET A 95 12.03 -14.44 17.08
CA MET A 95 12.42 -15.73 17.63
C MET A 95 13.40 -15.56 18.79
N ASN A 96 13.44 -16.54 19.69
CA ASN A 96 14.52 -16.64 20.65
C ASN A 96 15.87 -16.85 19.96
N GLU A 97 16.97 -16.62 20.67
CA GLU A 97 18.34 -16.76 20.13
C GLU A 97 18.61 -18.15 19.54
N ARG A 98 17.95 -19.19 20.09
CA ARG A 98 18.07 -20.59 19.65
C ARG A 98 17.22 -20.92 18.42
N ARG A 99 16.39 -19.99 17.92
CA ARG A 99 15.49 -20.15 16.76
C ARG A 99 14.52 -21.32 16.89
N THR A 100 14.10 -21.61 18.12
CA THR A 100 13.17 -22.71 18.41
C THR A 100 11.74 -22.26 18.61
N ALA A 101 11.51 -20.99 18.98
CA ALA A 101 10.18 -20.45 19.21
C ALA A 101 10.12 -18.93 18.99
N PHE A 102 8.97 -18.45 18.53
CA PHE A 102 8.61 -17.03 18.59
C PHE A 102 8.23 -16.67 20.03
N VAL A 103 8.99 -15.78 20.65
CA VAL A 103 8.85 -15.44 22.08
C VAL A 103 8.61 -13.96 22.32
N ASN A 104 8.85 -13.13 21.31
CA ASN A 104 8.70 -11.68 21.39
C ASN A 104 8.24 -11.13 20.04
N GLU A 105 8.00 -9.82 19.97
CA GLU A 105 7.65 -9.12 18.75
C GLU A 105 8.24 -7.72 18.70
N ASP A 106 8.52 -7.27 17.48
CA ASP A 106 8.93 -5.91 17.19
C ASP A 106 7.73 -5.13 16.65
N ARG A 107 7.32 -4.07 17.36
CA ARG A 107 6.11 -3.28 17.05
C ARG A 107 6.51 -1.96 16.43
N SER A 108 6.00 -1.71 15.23
CA SER A 108 6.28 -0.51 14.46
C SER A 108 5.01 0.27 14.16
N VAL A 109 5.11 1.60 14.21
CA VAL A 109 4.04 2.51 13.80
C VAL A 109 4.45 3.22 12.52
N SER A 110 3.69 3.03 11.45
CA SER A 110 3.90 3.73 10.19
C SER A 110 2.83 4.80 9.99
N VAL A 111 3.25 6.02 9.67
CA VAL A 111 2.35 7.16 9.41
C VAL A 111 2.69 7.77 8.07
N ARG A 112 1.68 8.09 7.28
CA ARG A 112 1.85 8.68 5.96
C ARG A 112 0.76 9.67 5.64
N VAL A 113 1.18 10.80 5.07
CA VAL A 113 0.35 11.95 4.74
C VAL A 113 0.49 12.26 3.25
N ARG A 114 -0.63 12.28 2.53
CA ARG A 114 -0.67 12.68 1.13
C ARG A 114 -0.86 14.19 1.05
N LEU A 115 0.23 14.88 0.72
CA LEU A 115 0.25 16.33 0.53
C LEU A 115 -0.57 16.75 -0.70
N LEU A 116 -0.46 16.00 -1.79
CA LEU A 116 -1.16 16.30 -3.04
C LEU A 116 -1.80 15.05 -3.64
N GLY A 117 -3.08 15.16 -3.97
CA GLY A 117 -3.78 14.18 -4.81
C GLY A 117 -3.38 14.32 -6.28
N GLU A 118 -3.27 13.17 -6.96
CA GLU A 118 -3.00 13.07 -8.39
C GLU A 118 -4.02 13.87 -9.23
N ARG A 119 -3.55 14.54 -10.28
CA ARG A 119 -4.43 15.12 -11.33
C ARG A 119 -3.91 14.76 -12.71
N ARG A 120 -4.56 15.28 -13.77
CA ARG A 120 -4.21 15.00 -15.18
C ARG A 120 -2.71 15.19 -15.49
N VAL A 121 -2.11 16.29 -15.04
CA VAL A 121 -0.69 16.59 -15.30
C VAL A 121 0.23 16.28 -14.12
N ARG A 122 -0.15 16.67 -12.89
CA ARG A 122 0.68 16.46 -11.69
C ARG A 122 0.55 15.05 -11.08
N PRO A 123 1.63 14.45 -10.55
CA PRO A 123 1.56 13.22 -9.76
C PRO A 123 0.92 13.48 -8.38
N ALA A 124 0.53 12.41 -7.69
CA ALA A 124 0.30 12.47 -6.25
C ALA A 124 1.65 12.61 -5.54
N ILE A 125 1.64 13.30 -4.40
CA ILE A 125 2.81 13.46 -3.52
C ILE A 125 2.42 13.07 -2.10
N ALA A 126 3.21 12.20 -1.48
CA ALA A 126 3.05 11.85 -0.08
C ALA A 126 4.39 11.87 0.65
N VAL A 127 4.33 12.11 1.96
CA VAL A 127 5.44 11.95 2.89
C VAL A 127 5.03 10.93 3.94
N GLY A 128 5.99 10.20 4.47
CA GLY A 128 5.70 9.25 5.53
C GLY A 128 6.93 8.79 6.27
N SER A 129 6.67 8.10 7.36
CA SER A 129 7.65 7.45 8.20
C SER A 129 7.17 6.03 8.47
N ASN A 130 8.04 5.07 8.23
CA ASN A 130 7.90 3.73 8.78
C ASN A 130 8.60 3.72 10.14
N ASP A 131 8.01 3.04 11.12
CA ASP A 131 8.59 2.85 12.46
C ASP A 131 8.93 4.18 13.18
N LEU A 132 7.95 5.08 13.19
CA LEU A 132 8.08 6.50 13.59
C LEU A 132 8.50 6.70 15.05
N PHE A 133 8.16 5.77 15.95
CA PHE A 133 8.43 5.87 17.37
C PHE A 133 9.03 4.58 17.89
N THR A 134 9.97 4.71 18.81
CA THR A 134 10.44 3.60 19.62
C THR A 134 10.29 3.91 21.09
N SER A 135 9.98 2.88 21.87
CA SER A 135 10.02 2.95 23.33
C SER A 135 11.27 2.22 23.82
N SER A 136 12.11 2.91 24.58
CA SER A 136 13.13 2.28 25.42
C SER A 136 12.54 1.88 26.79
N ASP A 137 13.26 1.03 27.53
CA ASP A 137 12.86 0.62 28.88
C ASP A 137 12.51 1.85 29.74
N GLY A 138 11.25 1.93 30.19
CA GLY A 138 10.71 3.06 30.95
C GLY A 138 9.64 3.92 30.25
N GLY A 139 9.15 3.52 29.07
CA GLY A 139 7.96 4.12 28.45
C GLY A 139 8.17 5.50 27.81
N ARG A 140 9.42 5.87 27.53
CA ARG A 140 9.76 7.13 26.84
C ARG A 140 9.72 6.89 25.33
N PHE A 141 8.87 7.61 24.61
CA PHE A 141 8.86 7.62 23.15
C PHE A 141 10.03 8.46 22.64
N SER A 142 10.93 7.85 21.86
CA SER A 142 12.02 8.53 21.17
C SER A 142 11.83 8.46 19.65
N THR A 143 12.27 9.51 18.96
CA THR A 143 12.40 9.56 17.49
C THR A 143 13.85 9.40 17.03
N SER A 144 14.82 9.22 17.94
CA SER A 144 16.23 9.02 17.64
C SER A 144 16.69 7.59 17.95
N GLY A 145 17.14 6.88 16.90
CA GLY A 145 17.43 5.45 16.87
C GLY A 145 18.74 4.99 17.53
N GLY A 146 19.26 5.72 18.52
CA GLY A 146 20.50 5.34 19.22
C GLY A 146 20.34 4.12 20.14
N GLU A 147 19.17 3.95 20.77
CA GLU A 147 18.96 2.94 21.83
C GLU A 147 17.63 2.16 21.73
N GLY A 148 16.84 2.34 20.65
CA GLY A 148 15.49 1.76 20.53
C GLY A 148 15.31 0.65 19.47
N ASN A 149 14.16 -0.03 19.51
CA ASN A 149 13.71 -1.07 18.57
C ASN A 149 13.08 -0.45 17.29
N GLN A 150 13.84 0.32 16.51
CA GLN A 150 13.37 0.90 15.22
C GLN A 150 13.86 0.10 14.02
N TYR A 151 13.68 -1.21 13.97
CA TYR A 151 14.35 -2.04 12.96
C TYR A 151 13.93 -1.73 11.51
N PHE A 152 12.81 -1.04 11.29
CA PHE A 152 12.30 -0.70 9.96
C PHE A 152 12.22 0.83 9.73
N GLY A 153 12.86 1.62 10.60
CA GLY A 153 12.85 3.08 10.62
C GLY A 153 13.33 3.75 9.33
N SER A 154 12.40 4.38 8.61
CA SER A 154 12.71 5.17 7.41
C SER A 154 11.70 6.29 7.20
N THR A 155 12.16 7.49 6.85
CA THR A 155 11.30 8.56 6.33
C THR A 155 11.40 8.60 4.81
N TYR A 156 10.34 9.00 4.13
CA TYR A 156 10.37 9.14 2.69
C TYR A 156 9.48 10.26 2.16
N VAL A 157 9.81 10.68 0.93
CA VAL A 157 8.92 11.41 0.04
C VAL A 157 8.63 10.51 -1.15
N ALA A 158 7.36 10.37 -1.53
CA ALA A 158 6.93 9.50 -2.61
C ALA A 158 6.06 10.25 -3.63
N LEU A 159 6.17 9.79 -4.88
CA LEU A 159 5.46 10.28 -6.05
C LEU A 159 4.76 9.09 -6.73
N SER A 160 3.49 9.26 -7.10
CA SER A 160 2.75 8.25 -7.86
C SER A 160 1.99 8.91 -9.00
N LYS A 161 2.06 8.30 -10.20
CA LYS A 161 1.32 8.72 -11.38
C LYS A 161 0.72 7.53 -12.08
N HIS A 162 -0.52 7.67 -12.55
CA HIS A 162 -1.23 6.64 -13.25
C HIS A 162 -1.66 7.07 -14.64
N PHE A 163 -1.59 6.12 -15.55
CA PHE A 163 -1.98 6.24 -16.94
C PHE A 163 -2.99 5.14 -17.25
N VAL A 164 -3.97 5.48 -18.08
CA VAL A 164 -4.93 4.50 -18.58
C VAL A 164 -4.74 4.42 -20.09
N PHE A 165 -4.33 3.25 -20.57
CA PHE A 165 -4.11 2.98 -21.99
C PHE A 165 -4.87 1.73 -22.40
N SER A 166 -5.70 1.82 -23.43
CA SER A 166 -6.60 0.74 -23.88
C SER A 166 -7.45 0.11 -22.74
N GLY A 167 -7.77 0.91 -21.72
CA GLY A 167 -8.53 0.48 -20.53
C GLY A 167 -7.73 -0.32 -19.49
N HIS A 168 -6.44 -0.60 -19.74
CA HIS A 168 -5.48 -1.06 -18.75
C HIS A 168 -4.96 0.13 -17.93
N ARG A 169 -4.66 -0.09 -16.65
CA ARG A 169 -4.12 0.95 -15.77
C ARG A 169 -2.65 0.63 -15.49
N PHE A 170 -1.79 1.60 -15.74
CA PHE A 170 -0.38 1.57 -15.43
C PHE A 170 -0.10 2.61 -14.35
N GLY A 171 0.70 2.27 -13.35
CA GLY A 171 1.22 3.20 -12.36
C GLY A 171 2.73 3.25 -12.43
N VAL A 172 3.29 4.46 -12.26
CA VAL A 172 4.71 4.71 -12.12
C VAL A 172 4.91 5.41 -10.78
N HIS A 173 5.86 4.90 -10.01
CA HIS A 173 6.07 5.30 -8.63
C HIS A 173 7.55 5.53 -8.38
N LEU A 174 7.86 6.56 -7.62
CA LEU A 174 9.22 6.95 -7.24
C LEU A 174 9.21 7.42 -5.79
N ALA A 175 10.21 7.04 -5.01
CA ALA A 175 10.40 7.49 -3.66
C ALA A 175 11.87 7.80 -3.36
N TYR A 176 12.07 8.78 -2.49
CA TYR A 176 13.35 9.09 -1.88
C TYR A 176 13.25 8.79 -0.39
N ASN A 177 14.14 7.94 0.11
CA ASN A 177 14.12 7.34 1.43
C ASN A 177 15.33 7.79 2.22
N VAL A 178 15.11 8.06 3.50
CA VAL A 178 16.14 8.42 4.48
C VAL A 178 16.00 7.43 5.64
N SER A 179 17.03 6.61 5.86
CA SER A 179 17.10 5.72 7.02
C SER A 179 17.10 6.53 8.32
N MET A 180 16.37 6.03 9.32
CA MET A 180 16.42 6.59 10.68
C MET A 180 17.44 5.87 11.57
N ASN A 181 18.01 4.77 11.10
CA ASN A 181 18.99 3.95 11.82
C ASN A 181 19.87 3.15 10.84
N ASP A 182 20.94 2.57 11.37
CA ASP A 182 21.90 1.77 10.60
C ASP A 182 21.58 0.26 10.58
N ARG A 183 20.51 -0.18 11.28
CA ARG A 183 20.12 -1.60 11.36
C ARG A 183 19.40 -2.06 10.09
N PHE A 184 18.66 -1.18 9.43
CA PHE A 184 18.08 -1.42 8.11
C PHE A 184 18.97 -0.83 7.01
N ARG A 185 19.73 -1.70 6.34
CA ARG A 185 20.64 -1.27 5.27
C ARG A 185 19.87 -0.77 4.05
N ILE A 186 20.11 0.48 3.67
CA ILE A 186 19.65 1.07 2.41
C ILE A 186 20.86 1.16 1.47
N ASP A 187 20.81 0.47 0.33
CA ASP A 187 21.92 0.52 -0.65
C ASP A 187 21.79 1.74 -1.58
N SER A 188 20.58 2.25 -1.77
CA SER A 188 20.29 3.49 -2.51
C SER A 188 19.11 4.22 -1.87
N PRO A 189 19.19 5.55 -1.66
CA PRO A 189 18.05 6.31 -1.12
C PRO A 189 16.87 6.33 -2.09
N VAL A 190 17.06 6.01 -3.37
CA VAL A 190 15.98 6.00 -4.36
C VAL A 190 15.35 4.61 -4.46
N SER A 191 14.03 4.56 -4.37
CA SER A 191 13.21 3.36 -4.63
C SER A 191 12.03 3.70 -5.52
N GLY A 192 11.32 2.68 -6.01
CA GLY A 192 10.17 2.90 -6.87
C GLY A 192 9.85 1.70 -7.72
N GLY A 193 8.92 1.86 -8.65
CA GLY A 193 8.47 0.75 -9.45
C GLY A 193 7.32 1.08 -10.36
N VAL A 194 6.85 0.06 -11.04
CA VAL A 194 5.70 0.10 -11.92
C VAL A 194 4.62 -0.84 -11.42
N SER A 195 3.37 -0.40 -11.56
CA SER A 195 2.19 -1.22 -11.29
C SER A 195 1.35 -1.37 -12.55
N PHE A 196 0.74 -2.53 -12.71
CA PHE A 196 -0.10 -2.84 -13.87
C PHE A 196 -1.36 -3.58 -13.43
N SER A 197 -2.50 -2.96 -13.67
CA SER A 197 -3.81 -3.59 -13.47
C SER A 197 -4.47 -3.83 -14.84
N PRO A 198 -4.63 -5.09 -15.28
CA PRO A 198 -5.21 -5.38 -16.57
C PRO A 198 -6.71 -5.07 -16.62
N ARG A 199 -7.21 -4.68 -17.79
CA ARG A 199 -8.65 -4.40 -18.00
C ARG A 199 -9.52 -5.62 -17.69
N PHE A 200 -9.09 -6.82 -18.07
CA PHE A 200 -9.82 -8.07 -17.90
C PHE A 200 -9.84 -8.58 -16.45
N CYS A 201 -8.90 -8.12 -15.60
CA CYS A 201 -8.87 -8.44 -14.18
C CYS A 201 -8.46 -7.19 -13.36
N ARG A 202 -9.42 -6.29 -13.14
CA ARG A 202 -9.19 -5.05 -12.36
C ARG A 202 -8.94 -5.28 -10.87
N ARG A 203 -9.14 -6.52 -10.41
CA ARG A 203 -8.87 -6.95 -9.05
C ARG A 203 -7.45 -7.47 -8.87
N MET A 204 -6.65 -7.54 -9.93
CA MET A 204 -5.25 -7.90 -9.87
C MET A 204 -4.39 -6.68 -10.17
N ASN A 205 -3.29 -6.54 -9.45
CA ASN A 205 -2.25 -5.57 -9.73
C ASN A 205 -0.90 -6.27 -9.69
N LEU A 206 -0.23 -6.30 -10.84
CA LEU A 206 1.14 -6.78 -10.97
C LEU A 206 2.08 -5.63 -10.63
N ILE A 207 3.13 -5.92 -9.88
CA ILE A 207 4.09 -4.93 -9.40
C ILE A 207 5.50 -5.41 -9.68
N ALA A 208 6.30 -4.54 -10.29
CA ALA A 208 7.75 -4.68 -10.36
C ALA A 208 8.37 -3.45 -9.70
N GLU A 209 9.22 -3.64 -8.71
CA GLU A 209 9.81 -2.54 -7.93
C GLU A 209 11.29 -2.75 -7.65
N TYR A 210 11.97 -1.68 -7.27
CA TYR A 210 13.28 -1.66 -6.66
C TYR A 210 13.16 -1.02 -5.27
N ASP A 211 13.39 -1.80 -4.21
CA ASP A 211 13.07 -1.44 -2.81
C ASP A 211 14.25 -0.87 -2.02
N THR A 212 15.13 -0.11 -2.68
CA THR A 212 16.43 0.40 -2.19
C THR A 212 17.57 -0.61 -2.14
N ARG A 213 17.29 -1.92 -2.23
CA ARG A 213 18.31 -2.99 -2.17
C ARG A 213 18.28 -3.90 -3.39
N CYS A 214 17.09 -4.27 -3.85
CA CYS A 214 16.98 -5.19 -4.97
C CYS A 214 15.68 -5.05 -5.75
N PHE A 215 15.66 -5.66 -6.93
CA PHE A 215 14.47 -5.79 -7.74
C PHE A 215 13.56 -6.91 -7.22
N ASN A 216 12.29 -6.58 -7.10
CA ASN A 216 11.24 -7.46 -6.64
C ASN A 216 10.12 -7.53 -7.68
N LEU A 217 9.45 -8.67 -7.72
CA LEU A 217 8.26 -8.88 -8.51
C LEU A 217 7.15 -9.41 -7.62
N GLY A 218 5.92 -8.97 -7.84
CA GLY A 218 4.80 -9.45 -7.04
C GLY A 218 3.47 -9.14 -7.67
N ALA A 219 2.42 -9.63 -7.01
CA ALA A 219 1.05 -9.40 -7.41
C ALA A 219 0.16 -9.29 -6.18
N ASN A 220 -0.81 -8.38 -6.26
CA ASN A 220 -1.90 -8.27 -5.32
C ASN A 220 -3.20 -8.65 -6.02
N ALA A 221 -4.05 -9.45 -5.38
CA ALA A 221 -5.37 -9.81 -5.89
C ALA A 221 -6.45 -9.64 -4.83
N LEU A 222 -7.62 -9.11 -5.22
CA LEU A 222 -8.80 -9.02 -4.35
C LEU A 222 -9.82 -10.12 -4.63
N ILE A 223 -10.01 -10.98 -3.65
CA ILE A 223 -10.89 -12.16 -3.66
C ILE A 223 -12.11 -11.86 -2.79
N ALA A 224 -13.29 -12.29 -3.25
CA ALA A 224 -14.55 -12.13 -2.52
C ALA A 224 -14.85 -10.70 -2.02
N ARG A 225 -14.30 -9.67 -2.68
CA ARG A 225 -14.42 -8.23 -2.38
C ARG A 225 -13.79 -7.75 -1.06
N HIS A 226 -13.26 -8.65 -0.23
CA HIS A 226 -12.74 -8.31 1.10
C HIS A 226 -11.36 -8.92 1.37
N ILE A 227 -11.00 -10.02 0.71
CA ILE A 227 -9.76 -10.75 0.97
C ILE A 227 -8.72 -10.35 -0.07
N PHE A 228 -7.75 -9.55 0.33
CA PHE A 228 -6.54 -9.27 -0.41
C PHE A 228 -5.53 -10.40 -0.22
N VAL A 229 -4.99 -10.88 -1.33
CA VAL A 229 -3.88 -11.84 -1.37
C VAL A 229 -2.70 -11.16 -2.03
N GLN A 230 -1.56 -11.21 -1.35
CA GLN A 230 -0.29 -10.67 -1.82
C GLN A 230 0.70 -11.82 -2.04
N VAL A 231 1.41 -11.77 -3.16
CA VAL A 231 2.61 -12.58 -3.41
C VAL A 231 3.75 -11.66 -3.80
N LEU A 232 4.92 -11.91 -3.23
CA LEU A 232 6.15 -11.15 -3.44
C LEU A 232 7.30 -12.13 -3.68
N LEU A 233 8.13 -11.84 -4.66
CA LEU A 233 9.36 -12.55 -4.96
C LEU A 233 10.54 -11.58 -4.86
N GLN A 234 11.17 -11.58 -3.70
CA GLN A 234 12.32 -10.73 -3.37
C GLN A 234 13.56 -11.20 -4.11
N LYS A 235 14.36 -10.28 -4.69
CA LYS A 235 15.51 -10.62 -5.55
C LYS A 235 15.15 -11.60 -6.68
N LEU A 236 13.87 -11.64 -7.07
CA LEU A 236 13.33 -12.61 -8.02
C LEU A 236 13.57 -14.09 -7.63
N ARG A 237 13.85 -14.38 -6.36
CA ARG A 237 14.20 -15.73 -5.88
C ARG A 237 13.52 -16.12 -4.57
N TYR A 238 13.34 -15.17 -3.66
CA TYR A 238 12.94 -15.45 -2.28
C TYR A 238 11.48 -15.06 -2.06
N PRO A 239 10.57 -16.02 -1.91
CA PRO A 239 9.15 -15.72 -1.91
C PRO A 239 8.63 -15.36 -0.51
N SER A 240 7.71 -14.40 -0.49
CA SER A 240 6.89 -13.98 0.65
C SER A 240 5.42 -13.90 0.20
N CYS A 241 4.49 -14.02 1.13
CA CYS A 241 3.07 -13.93 0.80
C CYS A 241 2.24 -13.39 1.97
N GLY A 242 1.09 -12.80 1.65
CA GLY A 242 0.24 -12.11 2.59
C GLY A 242 -1.23 -12.33 2.36
N LEU A 243 -2.01 -12.28 3.43
CA LEU A 243 -3.46 -12.21 3.43
C LEU A 243 -3.91 -10.98 4.20
N CYS A 244 -4.86 -10.25 3.65
CA CYS A 244 -5.44 -9.09 4.30
C CYS A 244 -6.96 -9.06 4.11
N PHE A 245 -7.67 -8.73 5.17
CA PHE A 245 -9.08 -8.43 5.17
C PHE A 245 -9.29 -6.91 5.14
N GLU A 246 -9.98 -6.41 4.13
CA GLU A 246 -10.31 -4.99 3.96
C GLU A 246 -11.81 -4.74 4.14
N PHE A 247 -12.16 -3.71 4.91
CA PHE A 247 -13.52 -3.22 5.07
C PHE A 247 -13.57 -1.71 5.30
N GLY A 248 -14.73 -1.10 5.10
CA GLY A 248 -14.94 0.33 5.34
C GLY A 248 -15.65 0.59 6.68
N LEU A 249 -15.16 1.56 7.45
CA LEU A 249 -15.78 2.03 8.71
C LEU A 249 -17.14 2.67 8.46
N TRP A 250 -17.23 3.45 7.40
CA TRP A 250 -18.47 4.06 6.95
C TRP A 250 -19.10 3.06 5.97
N GLY A 251 -20.14 2.35 6.39
CA GLY A 251 -20.85 1.39 5.54
C GLY A 251 -21.00 1.92 4.11
N ALA A 252 -20.75 1.04 3.13
CA ALA A 252 -20.46 1.31 1.71
C ALA A 252 -21.40 2.27 0.92
N GLY A 253 -22.38 2.93 1.56
CA GLY A 253 -23.38 3.81 0.97
C GLY A 253 -23.11 5.32 0.96
N LYS A 254 -22.05 5.84 1.61
CA LYS A 254 -21.75 7.31 1.61
C LYS A 254 -20.74 7.75 0.55
N ALA A 255 -19.70 6.95 0.29
CA ALA A 255 -18.65 7.32 -0.67
C ALA A 255 -19.14 7.32 -2.14
N ASP A 256 -20.07 6.43 -2.50
CA ASP A 256 -20.63 6.38 -3.86
C ASP A 256 -21.68 7.49 -4.11
N ARG A 257 -22.42 7.91 -3.06
CA ARG A 257 -23.39 9.01 -3.14
C ARG A 257 -22.73 10.36 -3.43
N ASN A 258 -21.59 10.66 -2.82
CA ASN A 258 -20.87 11.92 -3.06
C ASN A 258 -20.22 11.99 -4.45
N ARG A 259 -19.88 10.85 -5.08
CA ARG A 259 -19.40 10.83 -6.48
C ARG A 259 -20.52 11.02 -7.49
N ARG A 260 -21.70 10.42 -7.29
CA ARG A 260 -22.86 10.63 -8.17
C ARG A 260 -23.45 12.03 -8.04
N GLY A 261 -23.52 12.58 -6.82
CA GLY A 261 -24.01 13.94 -6.57
C GLY A 261 -23.17 15.02 -7.26
N ARG A 262 -21.84 14.90 -7.25
CA ARG A 262 -20.94 15.84 -7.95
C ARG A 262 -20.95 15.68 -9.47
N SER A 263 -21.17 14.47 -10.00
CA SER A 263 -21.29 14.25 -11.44
C SER A 263 -22.62 14.76 -12.02
N LEU A 264 -23.68 14.83 -11.21
CA LEU A 264 -24.98 15.37 -11.62
C LEU A 264 -25.03 16.89 -11.44
N ALA A 265 -24.45 17.43 -10.37
CA ALA A 265 -24.37 18.88 -10.16
C ALA A 265 -23.50 19.60 -11.20
N GLY A 266 -22.45 18.95 -11.72
CA GLY A 266 -21.61 19.51 -12.78
C GLY A 266 -22.21 19.48 -14.20
N LYS A 267 -23.41 18.92 -14.38
CA LYS A 267 -24.09 18.82 -15.69
C LYS A 267 -25.31 19.73 -15.85
N VAL A 268 -25.69 20.51 -14.83
CA VAL A 268 -26.94 21.32 -14.86
C VAL A 268 -26.69 22.84 -14.88
N SER A 269 -25.44 23.32 -14.77
CA SER A 269 -25.15 24.78 -14.73
C SER A 269 -24.51 25.33 -16.01
N GLY A 270 -24.96 24.92 -17.20
CA GLY A 270 -24.42 25.39 -18.48
C GLY A 270 -25.52 25.54 -19.52
N GLY A 271 -26.25 26.65 -19.45
CA GLY A 271 -27.32 26.96 -20.38
C GLY A 271 -28.12 28.21 -20.02
N SER A 272 -27.45 29.36 -19.88
CA SER A 272 -28.11 30.66 -20.02
C SER A 272 -27.69 31.24 -21.37
N ALA A 273 -28.47 30.95 -22.41
CA ALA A 273 -28.38 31.66 -23.68
C ALA A 273 -29.02 33.04 -23.49
N SER A 274 -28.24 34.06 -23.80
CA SER A 274 -28.63 35.46 -23.94
C SER A 274 -29.64 35.62 -25.09
N GLU A 275 -30.83 36.13 -24.81
CA GLU A 275 -31.72 36.70 -25.82
C GLU A 275 -31.48 38.22 -25.90
N ASP A 276 -31.07 38.68 -27.08
CA ASP A 276 -30.98 40.09 -27.44
C ASP A 276 -32.38 40.65 -27.82
N PRO A 277 -32.65 41.96 -27.59
CA PRO A 277 -33.98 42.53 -27.74
C PRO A 277 -34.30 42.96 -29.18
N LEU A 278 -35.31 42.32 -29.78
CA LEU A 278 -35.92 42.76 -31.04
C LEU A 278 -36.95 43.88 -30.79
N LYS A 279 -36.57 45.10 -31.22
CA LYS A 279 -37.45 46.25 -31.41
C LYS A 279 -38.60 45.88 -32.37
N LYS A 280 -39.85 46.02 -31.92
CA LYS A 280 -41.02 46.11 -32.82
C LYS A 280 -41.37 47.57 -33.07
N ALA A 281 -41.28 47.99 -34.33
CA ALA A 281 -41.93 49.19 -34.84
C ALA A 281 -43.43 48.92 -35.05
N LYS A 282 -44.26 49.91 -34.69
CA LYS A 282 -45.65 50.04 -35.11
C LYS A 282 -45.69 50.32 -36.62
N TYR A 283 -46.54 49.62 -37.36
CA TYR A 283 -47.78 50.09 -38.00
C TYR A 283 -48.42 48.92 -38.74
#